data_AF-A0A8C4SWP9-F1
#
_entry.id   AF-A0A8C4SWP9-F1
#
_cell.length_a   1.000
_cell.length_b   1.000
_cell.length_c   1.000
_cell.angle_alpha   90.00
_cell.angle_beta   90.00
_cell.angle_gamma   90.00
#
_symmetry.space_group_name_H-M   'P 1'
#
loop_
_entity.id
_entity.type
_entity.pdbx_description
1 polymer ?
#
loop_
_entity_poly.entity_id
_entity_poly.type
_entity_poly.pdbx_seq_one_letter_code
_entity_poly.pdbx_strand_id
1 'polypeptide(L)'
;MGFLNFFIFNKFAKTSSKVFSRCHYGVLCAEADIMFLLDGSGSIESEDFQKMLNFVERLMKKISVKNGHTRFGAVQYSDVQREEFQLSKDVNGHVTSLKNMHQLGGGTLIGNALTFIDPYFQKSKKERPYVDRFLVVITDGESQDEVTAPALALRNNNIQISSIGIGQVNFNQLVNISGSQHRTFYIHNFDGLSKTFESILSTLCTSQGGKSKATGRKSFMTLSLLFVSLLECSRLGMADVMFVVDSSGSIGDANYLLMKNFMISLVNHSDIGRDKVQIGAMIYSAEPEKGFLLNDHLSKSSVTNAILSLRYMADTTYTAKALNFSKGFLEESFGGRRNQNVKQLLITITDGESHDREKLEDTAKYIRDQGIDTYAVGIKEAKIEELRIIGGKAENWFYVDNFDKLEDLQQKFSEIVCSNTPTSEYHAGFKLHK
;
A
#
# COMPACT_ATOMS: atom_id res chain seq x y z
N MET A 1 -51.96 -12.35 -19.07
CA MET A 1 -51.00 -12.44 -17.93
C MET A 1 -49.82 -11.50 -18.16
N GLY A 2 -50.04 -10.18 -18.13
CA GLY A 2 -49.03 -9.22 -18.59
C GLY A 2 -49.20 -7.79 -18.07
N PHE A 3 -49.81 -7.59 -16.90
CA PHE A 3 -50.04 -6.22 -16.39
C PHE A 3 -49.82 -6.02 -14.88
N LEU A 4 -49.25 -7.01 -14.17
CA LEU A 4 -48.98 -6.89 -12.71
C LEU A 4 -47.49 -6.80 -12.33
N ASN A 5 -46.56 -6.88 -13.30
CA ASN A 5 -45.12 -6.75 -13.04
C ASN A 5 -44.54 -5.34 -13.35
N PHE A 6 -45.35 -4.40 -13.85
CA PHE A 6 -44.86 -3.07 -14.23
C PHE A 6 -44.96 -2.02 -13.10
N PHE A 7 -45.71 -2.29 -12.02
CA PHE A 7 -45.91 -1.33 -10.92
C PHE A 7 -44.98 -1.52 -9.70
N ILE A 8 -44.29 -2.67 -9.58
CA ILE A 8 -43.35 -2.91 -8.46
C ILE A 8 -41.94 -2.36 -8.77
N PHE A 9 -41.53 -2.34 -10.05
CA PHE A 9 -40.22 -1.78 -10.44
C PHE A 9 -40.16 -0.24 -10.38
N ASN A 10 -41.29 0.46 -10.58
CA ASN A 10 -41.30 1.93 -10.66
C ASN A 10 -41.48 2.67 -9.32
N LYS A 11 -41.69 1.95 -8.21
CA LYS A 11 -41.73 2.53 -6.85
C LYS A 11 -40.40 2.43 -6.10
N PHE A 12 -39.53 1.48 -6.50
CA PHE A 12 -38.15 1.41 -6.00
C PHE A 12 -37.21 2.40 -6.72
N ALA A 13 -37.43 2.67 -8.01
CA ALA A 13 -36.59 3.59 -8.79
C ALA A 13 -36.76 5.09 -8.44
N LYS A 14 -37.92 5.50 -7.89
CA LYS A 14 -38.17 6.91 -7.50
C LYS A 14 -37.92 7.23 -6.03
N THR A 15 -37.63 6.22 -5.20
CA THR A 15 -37.26 6.41 -3.79
C THR A 15 -35.74 6.25 -3.56
N SER A 16 -34.97 5.92 -4.61
CA SER A 16 -33.50 5.80 -4.53
C SER A 16 -32.75 7.07 -4.96
N SER A 17 -33.40 8.05 -5.61
CA SER A 17 -32.73 9.27 -6.11
C SER A 17 -32.76 10.46 -5.13
N LYS A 18 -33.35 10.31 -3.94
CA LYS A 18 -33.38 11.34 -2.88
C LYS A 18 -32.76 10.92 -1.55
N VAL A 19 -32.25 9.69 -1.44
CA VAL A 19 -31.48 9.22 -0.26
C VAL A 19 -29.96 9.32 -0.50
N PHE A 20 -29.53 9.53 -1.75
CA PHE A 20 -28.11 9.61 -2.14
C PHE A 20 -27.50 11.02 -2.10
N SER A 21 -28.04 11.94 -1.29
CA SER A 21 -27.52 13.32 -1.20
C SER A 21 -27.00 13.74 0.17
N ARG A 22 -26.71 12.81 1.09
CA ARG A 22 -26.13 13.18 2.40
C ARG A 22 -25.36 12.08 3.16
N CYS A 23 -24.72 11.15 2.47
CA CYS A 23 -23.67 10.36 3.10
C CYS A 23 -22.37 11.18 3.14
N HIS A 24 -22.22 12.02 4.17
CA HIS A 24 -20.88 12.37 4.62
C HIS A 24 -20.26 11.08 5.15
N TYR A 25 -19.38 10.43 4.36
CA TYR A 25 -18.53 9.35 4.82
C TYR A 25 -17.54 9.93 5.86
N GLY A 26 -18.00 10.10 7.09
CA GLY A 26 -17.12 10.37 8.21
C GLY A 26 -16.33 9.10 8.49
N VAL A 27 -15.03 9.11 8.24
CA VAL A 27 -14.11 8.06 8.69
C VAL A 27 -14.30 7.92 10.21
N LEU A 28 -14.91 6.82 10.66
CA LEU A 28 -15.15 6.49 12.07
C LEU A 28 -13.90 5.81 12.61
N CYS A 29 -13.19 6.48 13.52
CA CYS A 29 -12.01 5.91 14.15
C CYS A 29 -12.45 4.99 15.30
N ALA A 30 -12.05 3.72 15.27
CA ALA A 30 -12.26 2.80 16.39
C ALA A 30 -11.45 3.23 17.62
N GLU A 31 -11.75 2.65 18.79
CA GLU A 31 -10.92 2.82 19.98
C GLU A 31 -9.46 2.41 19.68
N ALA A 32 -8.49 3.28 19.98
CA ALA A 32 -7.08 3.05 19.69
C ALA A 32 -6.16 3.59 20.79
N ASP A 33 -4.96 3.04 20.88
CA ASP A 33 -3.82 3.60 21.61
C ASP A 33 -2.74 3.99 20.58
N ILE A 34 -2.42 5.27 20.51
CA ILE A 34 -1.53 5.84 19.48
C ILE A 34 -0.31 6.45 20.15
N MET A 35 0.87 5.93 19.85
CA MET A 35 2.13 6.53 20.23
C MET A 35 2.74 7.30 19.06
N PHE A 36 3.27 8.48 19.33
CA PHE A 36 4.09 9.24 18.41
C PHE A 36 5.57 9.07 18.78
N LEU A 37 6.39 8.72 17.81
CA LEU A 37 7.84 8.68 17.96
C LEU A 37 8.44 9.76 17.05
N LEU A 38 8.92 10.83 17.70
CA LEU A 38 9.20 12.11 17.06
C LEU A 38 10.69 12.39 17.04
N ASP A 39 11.24 12.57 15.85
CA ASP A 39 12.64 12.91 15.66
C ASP A 39 12.94 14.33 16.15
N GLY A 40 13.79 14.40 17.16
CA GLY A 40 14.30 15.63 17.76
C GLY A 40 15.79 15.82 17.48
N SER A 41 16.36 15.11 16.50
CA SER A 41 17.78 15.18 16.13
C SER A 41 18.22 16.57 15.67
N GLY A 42 19.53 16.77 15.57
CA GLY A 42 20.14 18.06 15.20
C GLY A 42 20.05 18.40 13.71
N SER A 43 19.60 17.50 12.84
CA SER A 43 19.38 17.77 11.41
C SER A 43 18.14 18.62 11.15
N ILE A 44 17.17 18.57 12.07
CA ILE A 44 15.90 19.29 11.92
C ILE A 44 16.07 20.74 12.39
N GLU A 45 15.71 21.70 11.56
CA GLU A 45 15.67 23.11 11.97
C GLU A 45 14.55 23.35 12.99
N SER A 46 14.73 24.29 13.93
CA SER A 46 13.75 24.52 15.00
C SER A 46 12.35 24.91 14.48
N GLU A 47 12.27 25.60 13.34
CA GLU A 47 10.99 25.91 12.69
C GLU A 47 10.28 24.65 12.17
N ASP A 48 11.05 23.72 11.60
CA ASP A 48 10.54 22.45 11.07
C ASP A 48 10.16 21.47 12.18
N PHE A 49 10.91 21.47 13.30
CA PHE A 49 10.50 20.77 14.52
C PHE A 49 9.14 21.27 15.00
N GLN A 50 8.90 22.59 15.00
CA GLN A 50 7.59 23.15 15.36
C GLN A 50 6.49 22.73 14.37
N LYS A 51 6.78 22.62 13.07
CA LYS A 51 5.81 22.11 12.07
C LYS A 51 5.43 20.65 12.36
N MET A 52 6.38 19.81 12.76
CA MET A 52 6.11 18.44 13.19
C MET A 52 5.18 18.40 14.41
N LEU A 53 5.45 19.20 15.44
CA LEU A 53 4.60 19.27 16.64
C LEU A 53 3.18 19.74 16.30
N ASN A 54 3.06 20.76 15.45
CA ASN A 54 1.78 21.27 14.97
C ASN A 54 0.98 20.21 14.19
N PHE A 55 1.66 19.37 13.41
CA PHE A 55 1.05 18.25 12.70
C PHE A 55 0.47 17.21 13.67
N VAL A 56 1.22 16.82 14.70
CA VAL A 56 0.77 15.88 15.74
C VAL A 56 -0.41 16.45 16.53
N GLU A 57 -0.34 17.71 16.94
CA GLU A 57 -1.45 18.41 17.62
C GLU A 57 -2.74 18.34 16.79
N ARG A 58 -2.66 18.65 15.49
CA ARG A 58 -3.81 18.60 14.57
C ARG A 58 -4.39 17.20 14.45
N LEU A 59 -3.53 16.18 14.37
CA LEU A 59 -3.95 14.79 14.24
C LEU A 59 -4.69 14.32 15.50
N MET A 60 -4.12 14.56 16.68
CA MET A 60 -4.75 14.22 17.97
C MET A 60 -6.11 14.88 18.12
N LYS A 61 -6.21 16.20 17.86
CA LYS A 61 -7.48 16.94 17.92
C LYS A 61 -8.52 16.34 16.97
N LYS A 62 -8.14 16.04 15.73
CA LYS A 62 -9.06 15.50 14.72
C LYS A 62 -9.58 14.11 15.10
N ILE A 63 -8.73 13.24 15.63
CA ILE A 63 -9.11 11.89 16.05
C ILE A 63 -9.98 11.94 17.31
N SER A 64 -9.61 12.76 18.30
CA SER A 64 -10.36 12.85 19.56
C SER A 64 -11.78 13.38 19.39
N VAL A 65 -11.99 14.35 18.50
CA VAL A 65 -13.34 14.85 18.19
C VAL A 65 -14.25 13.74 17.63
N LYS A 66 -13.68 12.73 16.97
CA LYS A 66 -14.45 11.65 16.33
C LYS A 66 -14.83 10.51 17.26
N ASN A 67 -14.00 10.18 18.26
CA ASN A 67 -14.20 8.97 19.07
C ASN A 67 -14.13 9.21 20.59
N GLY A 68 -13.36 10.17 21.12
CA GLY A 68 -13.24 10.41 22.57
C GLY A 68 -12.66 9.26 23.42
N HIS A 69 -12.45 8.07 22.84
CA HIS A 69 -11.94 6.87 23.51
C HIS A 69 -10.48 6.54 23.16
N THR A 70 -9.84 7.33 22.29
CA THR A 70 -8.44 7.16 21.89
C THR A 70 -7.48 7.68 22.96
N ARG A 71 -6.40 6.94 23.24
CA ARG A 71 -5.29 7.43 24.06
C ARG A 71 -4.12 7.82 23.17
N PHE A 72 -3.42 8.89 23.56
CA PHE A 72 -2.22 9.36 22.88
C PHE A 72 -1.05 9.39 23.86
N GLY A 73 0.14 9.10 23.34
CA GLY A 73 1.42 9.25 24.01
C GLY A 73 2.47 9.73 23.02
N ALA A 74 3.55 10.34 23.49
CA ALA A 74 4.65 10.74 22.64
C ALA A 74 6.01 10.53 23.32
N VAL A 75 6.96 10.08 22.51
CA VAL A 75 8.38 9.98 22.83
C VAL A 75 9.14 10.78 21.78
N GLN A 76 10.03 11.65 22.23
CA GLN A 76 11.02 12.30 21.38
C GLN A 76 12.30 11.45 21.35
N TYR A 77 12.96 11.38 20.20
CA TYR A 77 14.24 10.66 20.08
C TYR A 77 15.27 11.41 19.24
N SER A 78 16.53 11.12 19.53
CA SER A 78 17.70 11.50 18.75
C SER A 78 18.74 10.39 18.94
N ASP A 79 19.94 10.71 19.43
CA ASP A 79 20.87 9.79 20.08
C ASP A 79 20.42 9.38 21.49
N VAL A 80 19.45 10.09 22.08
CA VAL A 80 18.78 9.76 23.34
C VAL A 80 17.26 9.73 23.18
N GLN A 81 16.54 9.13 24.12
CA GLN A 81 15.08 9.06 24.10
C GLN A 81 14.51 9.81 25.31
N ARG A 82 13.42 10.54 25.12
CA ARG A 82 12.70 11.28 26.17
C ARG A 82 11.21 11.02 26.08
N GLU A 83 10.62 10.53 27.18
CA GLU A 83 9.17 10.52 27.34
C GLU A 83 8.66 11.96 27.47
N GLU A 84 7.75 12.36 26.58
CA GLU A 84 7.11 13.67 26.65
C GLU A 84 5.75 13.57 27.35
N PHE A 85 5.01 12.50 27.08
CA PHE A 85 3.79 12.15 27.82
C PHE A 85 3.33 10.71 27.56
N GLN A 86 2.72 10.09 28.57
CA GLN A 86 2.20 8.72 28.50
C GLN A 86 0.83 8.61 27.82
N LEU A 87 0.48 7.39 27.42
CA LEU A 87 -0.85 7.04 26.89
C LEU A 87 -1.99 7.44 27.83
N SER A 88 -2.69 8.51 27.48
CA SER A 88 -3.85 9.02 28.21
C SER A 88 -4.88 9.63 27.25
N LYS A 89 -6.11 9.86 27.74
CA LYS A 89 -7.18 10.55 26.99
C LYS A 89 -7.10 12.07 27.11
N ASP A 90 -6.13 12.61 27.85
CA ASP A 90 -6.00 14.05 28.13
C ASP A 90 -5.34 14.79 26.95
N VAL A 91 -6.12 15.02 25.90
CA VAL A 91 -5.66 15.72 24.70
C VAL A 91 -5.18 17.14 25.03
N ASN A 92 -5.83 17.83 25.96
CA ASN A 92 -5.48 19.22 26.29
C ASN A 92 -4.14 19.28 27.05
N GLY A 93 -3.92 18.36 28.01
CA GLY A 93 -2.64 18.17 28.66
C GLY A 93 -1.54 17.84 27.65
N HIS A 94 -1.79 16.88 26.76
CA HIS A 94 -0.83 16.49 25.72
C HIS A 94 -0.47 17.61 24.76
N VAL A 95 -1.46 18.42 24.34
CA VAL A 95 -1.21 19.62 23.51
C VAL A 95 -0.37 20.64 24.27
N THR A 96 -0.55 20.77 25.59
CA THR A 96 0.29 21.63 26.42
C THR A 96 1.72 21.10 26.51
N SER A 97 1.90 19.79 26.70
CA SER A 97 3.21 19.16 26.67
C SER A 97 3.91 19.35 25.33
N LEU A 98 3.23 19.11 24.19
CA LEU A 98 3.79 19.34 22.85
C LEU A 98 4.32 20.76 22.69
N LYS A 99 3.58 21.78 23.14
CA LYS A 99 4.00 23.19 23.02
C LYS A 99 5.21 23.55 23.88
N ASN A 100 5.49 22.77 24.91
CA ASN A 100 6.63 22.97 25.81
C ASN A 100 7.81 22.03 25.48
N MET A 101 7.70 21.23 24.42
CA MET A 101 8.79 20.34 24.02
C MET A 101 10.00 21.13 23.56
N HIS A 102 11.17 20.73 24.04
CA HIS A 102 12.45 21.23 23.56
C HIS A 102 13.12 20.16 22.72
N GLN A 103 13.60 20.56 21.54
CA GLN A 103 14.35 19.70 20.62
C GLN A 103 15.60 19.16 21.32
N LEU A 104 15.88 17.86 21.17
CA LEU A 104 17.02 17.20 21.80
C LEU A 104 18.36 17.60 21.13
N GLY A 105 18.39 17.67 19.81
CA GLY A 105 19.61 17.71 19.01
C GLY A 105 20.30 16.35 18.93
N GLY A 106 21.51 16.29 18.38
CA GLY A 106 22.30 15.06 18.30
C GLY A 106 22.00 14.19 17.08
N GLY A 107 22.32 12.89 17.18
CA GLY A 107 22.17 11.90 16.10
C GLY A 107 20.75 11.37 15.94
N THR A 108 20.60 10.31 15.14
CA THR A 108 19.30 9.72 14.79
C THR A 108 19.34 8.20 15.04
N LEU A 109 18.92 7.75 16.23
CA LEU A 109 18.89 6.33 16.63
C LEU A 109 17.46 5.80 16.71
N ILE A 110 16.85 5.53 15.55
CA ILE A 110 15.47 5.03 15.42
C ILE A 110 15.35 3.62 16.03
N GLY A 111 16.34 2.75 15.86
CA GLY A 111 16.29 1.37 16.37
C GLY A 111 16.18 1.32 17.89
N ASN A 112 17.01 2.10 18.57
CA ASN A 112 16.96 2.28 20.01
C ASN A 112 15.63 2.92 20.45
N ALA A 113 15.15 3.91 19.71
CA ALA A 113 13.87 4.57 19.97
C ALA A 113 12.66 3.61 19.84
N LEU A 114 12.68 2.70 18.85
CA LEU A 114 11.68 1.63 18.70
C LEU A 114 11.74 0.62 19.85
N THR A 115 12.93 0.33 20.38
CA THR A 115 13.07 -0.54 21.57
C THR A 115 12.53 0.17 22.82
N PHE A 116 12.83 1.45 22.97
CA PHE A 116 12.38 2.28 24.09
C PHE A 116 10.85 2.37 24.21
N ILE A 117 10.12 2.30 23.09
CA ILE A 117 8.66 2.47 23.10
C ILE A 117 7.88 1.18 23.44
N ASP A 118 8.50 0.01 23.37
CA ASP A 118 7.83 -1.28 23.62
C ASP A 118 7.11 -1.34 24.99
N PRO A 119 7.70 -0.91 26.13
CA PRO A 119 7.04 -0.96 27.43
C PRO A 119 5.69 -0.23 27.49
N TYR A 120 5.51 0.85 26.73
CA TYR A 120 4.24 1.58 26.65
C TYR A 120 3.15 0.71 26.03
N PHE A 121 3.49 -0.02 24.97
CA PHE A 121 2.57 -0.94 24.32
C PHE A 121 2.31 -2.20 25.15
N GLN A 122 3.30 -2.69 25.90
CA GLN A 122 3.08 -3.79 26.86
C GLN A 122 2.11 -3.38 27.97
N LYS A 123 2.25 -2.17 28.52
CA LYS A 123 1.30 -1.60 29.48
C LYS A 123 -0.09 -1.43 28.86
N SER A 124 -0.17 -0.84 27.66
CA SER A 124 -1.42 -0.73 26.89
C SER A 124 -2.11 -2.09 26.69
N LYS A 125 -1.35 -3.14 26.36
CA LYS A 125 -1.88 -4.50 26.14
C LYS A 125 -2.47 -5.12 27.39
N LYS A 126 -1.89 -4.84 28.56
CA LYS A 126 -2.43 -5.27 29.85
C LYS A 126 -3.71 -4.51 30.21
N GLU A 127 -3.76 -3.20 29.96
CA GLU A 127 -4.89 -2.34 30.33
C GLU A 127 -6.08 -2.41 29.34
N ARG A 128 -5.79 -2.50 28.03
CA ARG A 128 -6.75 -2.48 26.92
C ARG A 128 -6.43 -3.59 25.91
N PRO A 129 -6.74 -4.87 26.20
CA PRO A 129 -6.31 -6.00 25.38
C PRO A 129 -6.93 -6.04 23.98
N TYR A 130 -8.14 -5.50 23.77
CA TYR A 130 -8.89 -5.55 22.51
C TYR A 130 -8.82 -4.28 21.67
N VAL A 131 -7.87 -3.39 21.96
CA VAL A 131 -7.72 -2.09 21.32
C VAL A 131 -6.53 -2.13 20.36
N ASP A 132 -6.71 -1.52 19.19
CA ASP A 132 -5.67 -1.40 18.19
C ASP A 132 -4.57 -0.46 18.68
N ARG A 133 -3.32 -0.84 18.44
CA ARG A 133 -2.13 -0.09 18.83
C ARG A 133 -1.43 0.41 17.60
N PHE A 134 -1.24 1.72 17.53
CA PHE A 134 -0.56 2.37 16.42
C PHE A 134 0.69 3.08 16.90
N LEU A 135 1.73 3.01 16.08
CA LEU A 135 2.92 3.82 16.22
C LEU A 135 3.07 4.71 15.00
N VAL A 136 3.22 6.01 15.19
CA VAL A 136 3.54 6.95 14.12
C VAL A 136 4.99 7.43 14.33
N VAL A 137 5.90 7.00 13.47
CA VAL A 137 7.31 7.41 13.46
C VAL A 137 7.46 8.58 12.49
N ILE A 138 8.08 9.68 12.90
CA ILE A 138 8.37 10.84 12.05
C ILE A 138 9.87 11.14 12.14
N THR A 139 10.56 11.17 11.00
CA THR A 139 12.03 11.31 10.90
C THR A 139 12.43 12.15 9.68
N ASP A 140 13.52 12.91 9.77
CA ASP A 140 14.11 13.62 8.62
C ASP A 140 15.42 12.99 8.09
N GLY A 141 15.95 12.02 8.84
CA GLY A 141 17.21 11.36 8.52
C GLY A 141 17.13 9.82 8.50
N GLU A 142 18.22 9.22 8.04
CA GLU A 142 18.50 7.79 8.13
C GLU A 142 19.00 7.44 9.54
N SER A 143 18.51 6.32 10.08
CA SER A 143 18.97 5.79 11.35
C SER A 143 20.44 5.41 11.32
N GLN A 144 21.16 5.74 12.37
CA GLN A 144 22.58 5.40 12.59
C GLN A 144 22.75 4.04 13.31
N ASP A 145 21.64 3.37 13.62
CA ASP A 145 21.56 2.03 14.21
C ASP A 145 20.62 1.09 13.44
N GLU A 146 20.61 -0.17 13.83
CA GLU A 146 19.79 -1.22 13.22
C GLU A 146 18.30 -1.04 13.59
N VAL A 147 17.41 -0.97 12.60
CA VAL A 147 15.98 -0.69 12.81
C VAL A 147 15.05 -1.90 12.62
N THR A 148 15.51 -2.93 11.92
CA THR A 148 14.68 -4.05 11.42
C THR A 148 14.23 -4.94 12.57
N ALA A 149 15.15 -5.37 13.43
CA ALA A 149 14.83 -6.23 14.57
C ALA A 149 13.86 -5.55 15.56
N PRO A 150 14.09 -4.31 16.03
CA PRO A 150 13.16 -3.66 16.95
C PRO A 150 11.81 -3.34 16.29
N ALA A 151 11.79 -2.94 15.00
CA ALA A 151 10.53 -2.75 14.28
C ALA A 151 9.73 -4.05 14.13
N LEU A 152 10.41 -5.16 13.81
CA LEU A 152 9.78 -6.47 13.69
C LEU A 152 9.21 -6.95 15.03
N ALA A 153 9.92 -6.72 16.14
CA ALA A 153 9.44 -7.07 17.48
C ALA A 153 8.13 -6.35 17.83
N LEU A 154 8.00 -5.06 17.48
CA LEU A 154 6.76 -4.30 17.65
C LEU A 154 5.65 -4.83 16.75
N ARG A 155 5.93 -5.06 15.46
CA ARG A 155 4.94 -5.57 14.49
C ARG A 155 4.42 -6.96 14.86
N ASN A 156 5.29 -7.86 15.31
CA ASN A 156 4.91 -9.19 15.81
C ASN A 156 4.00 -9.14 17.05
N ASN A 157 3.99 -8.00 17.76
CA ASN A 157 3.06 -7.73 18.85
C ASN A 157 1.75 -7.05 18.41
N ASN A 158 1.42 -7.11 17.11
CA ASN A 158 0.25 -6.50 16.47
C ASN A 158 0.20 -4.97 16.64
N ILE A 159 1.35 -4.31 16.62
CA ILE A 159 1.44 -2.85 16.59
C ILE A 159 1.53 -2.42 15.13
N GLN A 160 0.60 -1.55 14.70
CA GLN A 160 0.56 -1.01 13.35
C GLN A 160 1.45 0.22 13.27
N ILE A 161 2.57 0.10 12.57
CA ILE A 161 3.55 1.19 12.45
C ILE A 161 3.31 1.96 11.15
N SER A 162 3.20 3.28 11.26
CA SER A 162 3.24 4.22 10.14
C SER A 162 4.49 5.07 10.23
N SER A 163 5.25 5.16 9.15
CA SER A 163 6.52 5.90 9.08
C SER A 163 6.36 7.10 8.16
N ILE A 164 6.75 8.28 8.61
CA ILE A 164 6.79 9.52 7.84
C ILE A 164 8.24 9.95 7.73
N GLY A 165 8.78 9.89 6.52
CA GLY A 165 10.11 10.37 6.20
C GLY A 165 10.06 11.71 5.49
N ILE A 166 10.92 12.63 5.90
CA ILE A 166 10.93 14.01 5.43
C ILE A 166 12.31 14.34 4.86
N GLY A 167 12.39 14.87 3.64
CA GLY A 167 13.66 15.28 3.06
C GLY A 167 14.50 14.09 2.57
N GLN A 168 15.73 13.96 3.07
CA GLN A 168 16.70 12.96 2.61
C GLN A 168 16.70 11.75 3.54
N VAL A 169 15.74 10.86 3.32
CA VAL A 169 15.55 9.63 4.12
C VAL A 169 15.77 8.39 3.28
N ASN A 170 16.24 7.32 3.92
CA ASN A 170 16.26 6.00 3.33
C ASN A 170 14.85 5.38 3.36
N PHE A 171 14.13 5.43 2.23
CA PHE A 171 12.77 4.91 2.17
C PHE A 171 12.69 3.40 2.46
N ASN A 172 13.68 2.59 2.08
CA ASN A 172 13.72 1.17 2.43
C ASN A 172 13.75 0.99 3.94
N GLN A 173 14.54 1.80 4.65
CA GLN A 173 14.57 1.79 6.11
C GLN A 173 13.18 2.10 6.70
N LEU A 174 12.45 3.07 6.14
CA LEU A 174 11.08 3.40 6.57
C LEU A 174 10.07 2.28 6.29
N VAL A 175 10.20 1.57 5.17
CA VAL A 175 9.38 0.39 4.89
C VAL A 175 9.71 -0.76 5.83
N ASN A 176 10.99 -0.96 6.16
CA ASN A 176 11.41 -1.95 7.15
C ASN A 176 10.84 -1.65 8.55
N ILE A 177 10.74 -0.36 8.90
CA ILE A 177 10.11 0.08 10.14
C ILE A 177 8.59 -0.15 10.12
N SER A 178 7.89 0.37 9.11
CA SER A 178 6.41 0.29 9.03
C SER A 178 5.89 -1.12 8.72
N GLY A 179 6.73 -1.95 8.10
CA GLY A 179 6.40 -3.24 7.54
C GLY A 179 5.48 -3.19 6.32
N SER A 180 5.19 -2.01 5.79
CA SER A 180 4.34 -1.85 4.60
C SER A 180 4.52 -0.48 3.98
N GLN A 181 4.75 -0.45 2.68
CA GLN A 181 4.78 0.79 1.91
C GLN A 181 3.48 1.61 2.04
N HIS A 182 2.31 0.99 2.24
CA HIS A 182 1.03 1.71 2.42
C HIS A 182 0.93 2.46 3.74
N ARG A 183 1.81 2.14 4.69
CA ARG A 183 1.97 2.88 5.94
C ARG A 183 3.28 3.67 5.96
N THR A 184 3.95 3.80 4.81
CA THR A 184 5.17 4.60 4.66
C THR A 184 4.87 5.83 3.81
N PHE A 185 5.14 6.99 4.37
CA PHE A 185 4.87 8.27 3.73
C PHE A 185 6.20 9.00 3.55
N TYR A 186 6.46 9.45 2.32
CA TYR A 186 7.61 10.27 1.99
C TYR A 186 7.16 11.65 1.56
N ILE A 187 7.79 12.68 2.12
CA ILE A 187 7.57 14.08 1.74
C ILE A 187 8.92 14.79 1.60
N HIS A 188 8.99 15.76 0.69
CA HIS A 188 10.25 16.46 0.42
C HIS A 188 10.68 17.42 1.54
N ASN A 189 9.73 17.96 2.30
CA ASN A 189 9.98 18.91 3.39
C ASN A 189 8.78 18.91 4.36
N PHE A 190 8.94 19.59 5.51
CA PHE A 190 7.94 19.61 6.57
C PHE A 190 6.61 20.27 6.18
N ASP A 191 6.60 21.18 5.20
CA ASP A 191 5.34 21.77 4.68
C ASP A 191 4.46 20.70 4.00
N GLY A 192 5.08 19.63 3.51
CA GLY A 192 4.44 18.46 2.93
C GLY A 192 3.64 17.62 3.93
N LEU A 193 3.82 17.78 5.25
CA LEU A 193 3.07 17.03 6.28
C LEU A 193 1.55 17.20 6.14
N SER A 194 1.12 18.34 5.62
CA SER A 194 -0.29 18.60 5.32
C SER A 194 -0.89 17.60 4.30
N LYS A 195 -0.08 17.08 3.37
CA LYS A 195 -0.50 16.14 2.32
C LYS A 195 -0.69 14.72 2.84
N THR A 196 0.03 14.34 3.90
CA THR A 196 -0.05 13.00 4.48
C THR A 196 -1.20 12.89 5.50
N PHE A 197 -1.76 14.02 5.93
CA PHE A 197 -2.75 14.10 6.99
C PHE A 197 -3.95 13.17 6.79
N GLU A 198 -4.63 13.24 5.65
CA GLU A 198 -5.83 12.41 5.39
C GLU A 198 -5.46 10.93 5.23
N SER A 199 -4.31 10.63 4.61
CA SER A 199 -3.84 9.25 4.46
C SER A 199 -3.52 8.60 5.81
N ILE A 200 -2.82 9.32 6.68
CA ILE A 200 -2.51 8.84 8.04
C ILE A 200 -3.78 8.74 8.87
N LEU A 201 -4.67 9.73 8.79
CA LEU A 201 -5.96 9.67 9.47
C LEU A 201 -6.76 8.44 9.01
N SER A 202 -6.75 8.13 7.71
CA SER A 202 -7.37 6.92 7.17
C SER A 202 -6.72 5.66 7.72
N THR A 203 -5.39 5.56 7.73
CA THR A 203 -4.65 4.40 8.28
C THR A 203 -4.96 4.18 9.75
N LEU A 204 -4.96 5.24 10.56
CA LEU A 204 -5.22 5.16 12.01
C LEU A 204 -6.68 4.84 12.35
N CYS A 205 -7.60 5.10 11.43
CA CYS A 205 -9.04 4.93 11.65
C CYS A 205 -9.65 3.73 10.91
N THR A 206 -8.93 3.15 9.94
CA THR A 206 -9.36 1.94 9.23
C THR A 206 -8.86 0.72 10.00
N SER A 207 -9.52 0.41 11.10
CA SER A 207 -9.29 -0.83 11.84
C SER A 207 -9.90 -2.01 11.07
N GLN A 208 -9.08 -3.03 10.79
CA GLN A 208 -9.57 -4.37 10.45
C GLN A 208 -10.13 -5.01 11.73
N GLY A 209 -11.40 -4.68 12.02
CA GLY A 209 -12.29 -5.38 12.95
C GLY A 209 -11.62 -6.08 14.14
N GLY A 210 -11.36 -5.32 15.21
CA GLY A 210 -11.12 -5.91 16.52
C GLY A 210 -12.17 -6.99 16.81
N LYS A 211 -11.69 -8.20 17.15
CA LYS A 211 -12.52 -9.35 17.55
C LYS A 211 -13.42 -8.94 18.73
N SER A 212 -14.60 -8.43 18.41
CA SER A 212 -15.63 -8.11 19.39
C SER A 212 -16.10 -9.41 20.02
N LYS A 213 -15.82 -9.60 21.31
CA LYS A 213 -16.42 -10.67 22.08
C LYS A 213 -17.93 -10.49 22.07
N ALA A 214 -18.63 -11.41 21.41
CA ALA A 214 -20.06 -11.61 21.59
C ALA A 214 -20.31 -12.12 23.02
N THR A 215 -20.57 -11.21 23.96
CA THR A 215 -21.15 -11.56 25.25
C THR A 215 -22.68 -11.45 25.15
N GLY A 216 -23.32 -12.60 24.94
CA GLY A 216 -24.63 -12.92 25.49
C GLY A 216 -25.79 -11.97 25.21
N ARG A 217 -26.31 -11.95 23.99
CA ARG A 217 -27.76 -11.98 23.74
C ARG A 217 -28.02 -12.41 22.30
N LYS A 218 -28.67 -13.57 22.15
CA LYS A 218 -29.21 -14.03 20.86
C LYS A 218 -30.24 -13.01 20.39
N SER A 219 -29.84 -12.10 19.52
CA SER A 219 -30.78 -11.33 18.70
C SER A 219 -30.30 -11.44 17.27
N PHE A 220 -31.12 -12.09 16.46
CA PHE A 220 -31.01 -12.19 15.02
C PHE A 220 -30.88 -10.77 14.42
N MET A 221 -29.66 -10.38 14.07
CA MET A 221 -29.46 -9.24 13.16
C MET A 221 -28.35 -9.61 12.18
N THR A 222 -28.76 -10.43 11.22
CA THR A 222 -28.21 -10.63 9.87
C THR A 222 -26.73 -10.31 9.67
N LEU A 223 -25.94 -11.36 9.86
CA LEU A 223 -24.78 -11.81 9.10
C LEU A 223 -24.82 -11.41 7.59
N SER A 224 -24.62 -10.14 7.27
CA SER A 224 -24.65 -9.62 5.88
C SER A 224 -23.44 -8.76 5.50
N LEU A 225 -22.56 -8.44 6.44
CA LEU A 225 -21.37 -7.62 6.18
C LEU A 225 -20.05 -8.41 6.22
N LEU A 226 -20.04 -9.60 6.83
CA LEU A 226 -18.84 -10.46 6.90
C LEU A 226 -18.66 -11.37 5.66
N PHE A 227 -19.68 -11.47 4.81
CA PHE A 227 -19.68 -12.32 3.61
C PHE A 227 -19.32 -11.57 2.32
N VAL A 228 -19.02 -10.27 2.38
CA VAL A 228 -18.81 -9.44 1.18
C VAL A 228 -17.35 -9.49 0.67
N SER A 229 -16.40 -9.98 1.47
CA SER A 229 -14.98 -10.12 1.07
C SER A 229 -14.58 -11.54 0.63
N LEU A 230 -15.55 -12.46 0.55
CA LEU A 230 -15.40 -13.80 -0.02
C LEU A 230 -16.25 -13.97 -1.29
N LEU A 231 -16.62 -12.86 -1.94
CA LEU A 231 -17.09 -12.97 -3.31
C LEU A 231 -15.86 -13.35 -4.15
N GLU A 232 -15.65 -14.65 -4.32
CA GLU A 232 -14.94 -15.23 -5.47
C GLU A 232 -15.17 -14.32 -6.68
N CYS A 233 -14.13 -14.00 -7.45
CA CYS A 233 -14.18 -13.12 -8.62
C CYS A 233 -15.30 -13.52 -9.60
N SER A 234 -16.53 -13.15 -9.27
CA SER A 234 -17.79 -13.54 -9.92
C SER A 234 -18.56 -12.29 -10.35
N ARG A 235 -17.86 -11.15 -10.35
CA ARG A 235 -18.27 -9.93 -11.03
C ARG A 235 -17.19 -9.50 -12.01
N LEU A 236 -17.31 -9.97 -13.26
CA LEU A 236 -17.03 -9.18 -14.45
C LEU A 236 -15.61 -8.58 -14.60
N GLY A 237 -14.56 -9.15 -14.01
CA GLY A 237 -13.18 -8.68 -14.21
C GLY A 237 -12.64 -9.12 -15.57
N MET A 238 -12.74 -8.27 -16.59
CA MET A 238 -12.00 -8.45 -17.85
C MET A 238 -10.69 -7.68 -17.74
N ALA A 239 -9.56 -8.37 -17.84
CA ALA A 239 -8.24 -7.75 -17.84
C ALA A 239 -7.28 -8.54 -18.74
N ASP A 240 -6.37 -7.81 -19.39
CA ASP A 240 -5.17 -8.36 -20.00
C ASP A 240 -3.99 -8.07 -19.07
N VAL A 241 -3.30 -9.11 -18.62
CA VAL A 241 -2.16 -8.99 -17.71
C VAL A 241 -0.90 -9.49 -18.39
N MET A 242 0.07 -8.62 -18.59
CA MET A 242 1.39 -8.98 -19.11
C MET A 242 2.42 -8.86 -17.98
N PHE A 243 3.03 -9.99 -17.60
CA PHE A 243 4.14 -9.99 -16.64
C PHE A 243 5.48 -9.75 -17.33
N VAL A 244 6.31 -8.89 -16.73
CA VAL A 244 7.71 -8.67 -17.10
C VAL A 244 8.56 -9.12 -15.92
N VAL A 245 9.16 -10.31 -16.03
CA VAL A 245 9.71 -11.04 -14.88
C VAL A 245 11.23 -11.06 -14.95
N ASP A 246 11.86 -10.48 -13.93
CA ASP A 246 13.31 -10.53 -13.76
C ASP A 246 13.75 -11.99 -13.53
N SER A 247 14.76 -12.39 -14.29
CA SER A 247 15.37 -13.71 -14.26
C SER A 247 16.90 -13.62 -14.14
N SER A 248 17.39 -12.51 -13.57
CA SER A 248 18.80 -12.28 -13.28
C SER A 248 19.36 -13.21 -12.19
N GLY A 249 20.69 -13.30 -12.14
CA GLY A 249 21.43 -14.21 -11.26
C GLY A 249 21.35 -13.89 -9.77
N SER A 250 20.97 -12.66 -9.39
CA SER A 250 20.81 -12.23 -7.99
C SER A 250 19.68 -12.95 -7.25
N ILE A 251 18.70 -13.46 -8.00
CA ILE A 251 17.49 -14.07 -7.47
C ILE A 251 17.79 -15.45 -6.88
N GLY A 252 18.35 -16.36 -7.69
CA GLY A 252 18.55 -17.77 -7.38
C GLY A 252 17.30 -18.64 -7.57
N ASP A 253 17.48 -19.94 -7.86
CA ASP A 253 16.38 -20.85 -8.25
C ASP A 253 15.21 -20.90 -7.25
N ALA A 254 15.50 -20.93 -5.95
CA ALA A 254 14.48 -21.00 -4.91
C ALA A 254 13.59 -19.74 -4.87
N ASN A 255 14.19 -18.56 -4.98
CA ASN A 255 13.48 -17.30 -5.00
C ASN A 255 12.73 -17.08 -6.32
N TYR A 256 13.29 -17.56 -7.43
CA TYR A 256 12.62 -17.52 -8.72
C TYR A 256 11.33 -18.37 -8.72
N LEU A 257 11.33 -19.48 -7.99
CA LEU A 257 10.10 -20.26 -7.76
C LEU A 257 9.07 -19.48 -6.94
N LEU A 258 9.48 -18.66 -5.95
CA LEU A 258 8.57 -17.79 -5.20
C LEU A 258 7.94 -16.71 -6.10
N MET A 259 8.70 -16.13 -7.03
CA MET A 259 8.16 -15.21 -8.05
C MET A 259 7.13 -15.89 -8.96
N LYS A 260 7.42 -17.11 -9.43
CA LYS A 260 6.44 -17.92 -10.19
C LYS A 260 5.19 -18.22 -9.38
N ASN A 261 5.33 -18.57 -8.11
CA ASN A 261 4.20 -18.84 -7.23
C ASN A 261 3.33 -17.59 -7.01
N PHE A 262 3.93 -16.41 -6.91
CA PHE A 262 3.19 -15.15 -6.90
C PHE A 262 2.37 -14.96 -8.17
N MET A 263 2.94 -15.18 -9.36
CA MET A 263 2.18 -15.11 -10.62
C MET A 263 1.04 -16.15 -10.66
N ILE A 264 1.30 -17.39 -10.24
CA ILE A 264 0.31 -18.47 -10.16
C ILE A 264 -0.82 -18.12 -9.19
N SER A 265 -0.52 -17.41 -8.09
CA SER A 265 -1.55 -16.95 -7.16
C SER A 265 -2.57 -16.04 -7.86
N LEU A 266 -2.13 -15.15 -8.78
CA LEU A 266 -3.04 -14.32 -9.57
C LEU A 266 -3.88 -15.16 -10.53
N VAL A 267 -3.30 -16.19 -11.16
CA VAL A 267 -4.03 -17.15 -12.01
C VAL A 267 -5.14 -17.85 -11.22
N ASN A 268 -4.83 -18.28 -9.99
CA ASN A 268 -5.76 -19.00 -9.14
C ASN A 268 -6.94 -18.14 -8.69
N HIS A 269 -6.72 -16.85 -8.42
CA HIS A 269 -7.75 -15.91 -7.99
C HIS A 269 -8.51 -15.21 -9.13
N SER A 270 -8.06 -15.39 -10.38
CA SER A 270 -8.72 -14.82 -11.56
C SER A 270 -9.66 -15.81 -12.23
N ASP A 271 -10.63 -15.33 -13.01
CA ASP A 271 -11.41 -16.19 -13.92
C ASP A 271 -10.76 -16.14 -15.31
N ILE A 272 -10.02 -17.19 -15.68
CA ILE A 272 -9.21 -17.24 -16.91
C ILE A 272 -10.06 -17.70 -18.08
N GLY A 273 -9.99 -16.99 -19.20
CA GLY A 273 -10.69 -17.38 -20.43
C GLY A 273 -10.69 -16.32 -21.51
N ARG A 274 -11.20 -16.69 -22.69
CA ARG A 274 -11.22 -15.84 -23.89
C ARG A 274 -11.85 -14.47 -23.65
N ASP A 275 -12.98 -14.44 -22.96
CA ASP A 275 -13.76 -13.22 -22.69
C ASP A 275 -13.64 -12.80 -21.21
N LYS A 276 -12.55 -13.20 -20.55
CA LYS A 276 -12.31 -12.98 -19.12
C LYS A 276 -10.90 -12.45 -18.90
N VAL A 277 -10.21 -12.84 -17.81
CA VAL A 277 -8.80 -12.50 -17.61
C VAL A 277 -7.93 -13.31 -18.57
N GLN A 278 -7.02 -12.63 -19.27
CA GLN A 278 -5.97 -13.23 -20.09
C GLN A 278 -4.61 -12.83 -19.51
N ILE A 279 -3.67 -13.77 -19.48
CA ILE A 279 -2.35 -13.58 -18.86
C ILE A 279 -1.28 -13.97 -19.86
N GLY A 280 -0.26 -13.13 -20.01
CA GLY A 280 0.98 -13.39 -20.73
C GLY A 280 2.18 -13.14 -19.83
N ALA A 281 3.34 -13.67 -20.21
CA ALA A 281 4.58 -13.45 -19.47
C ALA A 281 5.79 -13.39 -20.39
N MET A 282 6.72 -12.50 -20.06
CA MET A 282 8.06 -12.45 -20.60
C MET A 282 9.06 -12.44 -19.45
N ILE A 283 10.25 -12.97 -19.71
CA ILE A 283 11.35 -12.97 -18.75
C ILE A 283 12.47 -12.07 -19.27
N TYR A 284 13.33 -11.58 -18.39
CA TYR A 284 14.49 -10.82 -18.82
C TYR A 284 15.69 -11.00 -17.91
N SER A 285 16.87 -10.84 -18.51
CA SER A 285 18.13 -10.63 -17.80
C SER A 285 18.99 -9.62 -18.59
N ALA A 286 20.03 -10.07 -19.29
CA ALA A 286 20.77 -9.30 -20.30
C ALA A 286 19.93 -9.03 -21.56
N GLU A 287 19.18 -10.05 -21.98
CA GLU A 287 18.27 -10.03 -23.12
C GLU A 287 16.86 -10.40 -22.65
N PRO A 288 15.82 -9.67 -23.09
CA PRO A 288 14.45 -10.06 -22.82
C PRO A 288 14.02 -11.22 -23.74
N GLU A 289 13.25 -12.16 -23.19
CA GLU A 289 12.69 -13.29 -23.92
C GLU A 289 11.19 -13.39 -23.72
N LYS A 290 10.48 -13.63 -24.82
CA LYS A 290 9.05 -13.94 -24.78
C LYS A 290 8.85 -15.31 -24.13
N GLY A 291 8.04 -15.37 -23.08
CA GLY A 291 7.53 -16.62 -22.52
C GLY A 291 6.31 -17.10 -23.28
N PHE A 292 5.17 -16.43 -23.09
CA PHE A 292 3.91 -16.70 -23.78
C PHE A 292 3.02 -15.44 -23.83
N LEU A 293 2.12 -15.37 -24.81
CA LEU A 293 1.22 -14.26 -25.08
C LEU A 293 -0.15 -14.44 -24.40
N LEU A 294 -0.94 -13.36 -24.36
CA LEU A 294 -2.24 -13.30 -23.67
C LEU A 294 -3.23 -14.39 -24.14
N ASN A 295 -3.21 -14.70 -25.43
CA ASN A 295 -4.15 -15.62 -26.07
C ASN A 295 -3.59 -17.03 -26.30
N ASP A 296 -2.35 -17.32 -25.89
CA ASP A 296 -1.74 -18.64 -26.02
C ASP A 296 -2.41 -19.68 -25.09
N HIS A 297 -2.91 -19.22 -23.94
CA HIS A 297 -3.44 -20.07 -22.88
C HIS A 297 -4.73 -19.50 -22.28
N LEU A 298 -5.84 -20.25 -22.40
CA LEU A 298 -7.19 -19.79 -22.00
C LEU A 298 -7.79 -20.58 -20.83
N SER A 299 -6.96 -21.33 -20.09
CA SER A 299 -7.38 -22.05 -18.88
C SER A 299 -6.38 -21.83 -17.75
N LYS A 300 -6.84 -21.87 -16.49
CA LYS A 300 -5.96 -21.79 -15.32
C LYS A 300 -4.80 -22.78 -15.39
N SER A 301 -5.10 -24.04 -15.69
CA SER A 301 -4.09 -25.10 -15.77
C SER A 301 -3.04 -24.83 -16.85
N SER A 302 -3.45 -24.40 -18.05
CA SER A 302 -2.49 -24.10 -19.13
C SER A 302 -1.62 -22.89 -18.81
N VAL A 303 -2.19 -21.82 -18.23
CA VAL A 303 -1.41 -20.63 -17.82
C VAL A 303 -0.44 -20.99 -16.70
N THR A 304 -0.88 -21.72 -15.68
CA THR A 304 -0.01 -22.17 -14.58
C THR A 304 1.16 -23.01 -15.10
N ASN A 305 0.92 -23.95 -16.01
CA ASN A 305 1.98 -24.76 -16.61
C ASN A 305 2.96 -23.90 -17.43
N ALA A 306 2.47 -22.91 -18.17
CA ALA A 306 3.29 -21.98 -18.93
C ALA A 306 4.20 -21.15 -18.01
N ILE A 307 3.67 -20.63 -16.89
CA ILE A 307 4.45 -19.92 -15.87
C ILE A 307 5.54 -20.83 -15.27
N LEU A 308 5.18 -22.06 -14.89
CA LEU A 308 6.14 -23.02 -14.35
C LEU A 308 7.26 -23.34 -15.35
N SER A 309 6.96 -23.34 -16.65
CA SER A 309 7.91 -23.61 -17.74
C SER A 309 8.86 -22.45 -18.07
N LEU A 310 8.63 -21.24 -17.55
CA LEU A 310 9.54 -20.11 -17.77
C LEU A 310 10.94 -20.45 -17.26
N ARG A 311 11.93 -20.43 -18.14
CA ARG A 311 13.31 -20.79 -17.76
C ARG A 311 13.92 -19.73 -16.84
N TYR A 312 14.94 -20.11 -16.09
CA TYR A 312 15.77 -19.21 -15.30
C TYR A 312 17.06 -18.92 -16.09
N MET A 313 17.33 -17.64 -16.36
CA MET A 313 18.45 -17.18 -17.22
C MET A 313 19.74 -16.94 -16.44
N ALA A 314 19.65 -16.42 -15.21
CA ALA A 314 20.76 -16.21 -14.28
C ALA A 314 21.91 -15.30 -14.77
N ASP A 315 21.58 -14.18 -15.44
CA ASP A 315 22.55 -13.19 -15.94
C ASP A 315 22.35 -11.82 -15.25
N THR A 316 22.67 -10.70 -15.89
CA THR A 316 22.47 -9.31 -15.43
C THR A 316 21.00 -8.82 -15.57
N THR A 317 20.73 -7.54 -15.28
CA THR A 317 19.37 -6.96 -15.14
C THR A 317 19.21 -5.69 -15.99
N TYR A 318 18.58 -5.80 -17.17
CA TYR A 318 18.27 -4.67 -18.08
C TYR A 318 16.75 -4.41 -18.15
N THR A 319 16.22 -3.75 -17.12
CA THR A 319 14.78 -3.51 -16.96
C THR A 319 14.22 -2.56 -18.01
N ALA A 320 14.94 -1.50 -18.40
CA ALA A 320 14.42 -0.57 -19.42
C ALA A 320 14.31 -1.25 -20.79
N LYS A 321 15.30 -2.07 -21.15
CA LYS A 321 15.27 -2.91 -22.36
C LYS A 321 14.11 -3.92 -22.32
N ALA A 322 13.85 -4.54 -21.17
CA ALA A 322 12.73 -5.44 -20.99
C ALA A 322 11.38 -4.74 -21.19
N LEU A 323 11.19 -3.57 -20.58
CA LEU A 323 10.01 -2.75 -20.81
C LEU A 323 9.87 -2.35 -22.28
N ASN A 324 10.97 -1.99 -22.94
CA ASN A 324 10.94 -1.65 -24.35
C ASN A 324 10.56 -2.85 -25.23
N PHE A 325 11.00 -4.05 -24.88
CA PHE A 325 10.61 -5.30 -25.57
C PHE A 325 9.15 -5.69 -25.31
N SER A 326 8.60 -5.34 -24.13
CA SER A 326 7.18 -5.55 -23.82
C SER A 326 6.24 -4.66 -24.64
N LYS A 327 6.76 -3.62 -25.32
CA LYS A 327 5.95 -2.75 -26.17
C LYS A 327 5.27 -3.58 -27.24
N GLY A 328 3.95 -3.43 -27.32
CA GLY A 328 3.12 -4.16 -28.27
C GLY A 328 2.55 -5.49 -27.75
N PHE A 329 3.05 -6.08 -26.66
CA PHE A 329 2.48 -7.35 -26.17
C PHE A 329 1.05 -7.22 -25.62
N LEU A 330 0.60 -5.98 -25.38
CA LEU A 330 -0.78 -5.64 -25.05
C LEU A 330 -1.55 -5.05 -26.26
N GLU A 331 -1.00 -5.10 -27.47
CA GLU A 331 -1.72 -4.76 -28.70
C GLU A 331 -2.57 -5.93 -29.19
N GLU A 332 -3.55 -5.63 -30.06
CA GLU A 332 -4.51 -6.61 -30.60
C GLU A 332 -3.82 -7.77 -31.34
N SER A 333 -2.70 -7.50 -32.01
CA SER A 333 -1.87 -8.51 -32.69
C SER A 333 -1.30 -9.57 -31.75
N PHE A 334 -1.20 -9.28 -30.44
CA PHE A 334 -0.69 -10.16 -29.39
C PHE A 334 -1.76 -10.58 -28.37
N GLY A 335 -3.04 -10.37 -28.72
CA GLY A 335 -4.19 -10.76 -27.90
C GLY A 335 -4.74 -9.64 -26.99
N GLY A 336 -4.19 -8.44 -27.05
CA GLY A 336 -4.68 -7.30 -26.30
C GLY A 336 -6.08 -6.85 -26.73
N ARG A 337 -6.93 -6.52 -25.77
CA ARG A 337 -8.35 -6.20 -25.95
C ARG A 337 -8.71 -4.77 -25.54
N ARG A 338 -7.75 -3.84 -25.61
CA ARG A 338 -7.98 -2.42 -25.32
C ARG A 338 -9.16 -1.83 -26.11
N ASN A 339 -9.27 -2.17 -27.40
CA ASN A 339 -10.37 -1.74 -28.28
C ASN A 339 -11.76 -2.24 -27.84
N GLN A 340 -11.81 -3.23 -26.94
CA GLN A 340 -13.02 -3.77 -26.33
C GLN A 340 -13.28 -3.18 -24.92
N ASN A 341 -12.56 -2.10 -24.56
CA ASN A 341 -12.55 -1.50 -23.22
C ASN A 341 -12.09 -2.47 -22.11
N VAL A 342 -11.26 -3.46 -22.45
CA VAL A 342 -10.64 -4.34 -21.47
C VAL A 342 -9.42 -3.63 -20.88
N LYS A 343 -9.32 -3.66 -19.54
CA LYS A 343 -8.20 -3.07 -18.79
C LYS A 343 -6.89 -3.79 -19.14
N GLN A 344 -5.82 -3.03 -19.31
CA GLN A 344 -4.50 -3.58 -19.65
C GLN A 344 -3.49 -3.28 -18.58
N LEU A 345 -2.91 -4.35 -18.03
CA LEU A 345 -1.99 -4.32 -16.90
C LEU A 345 -0.61 -4.82 -17.34
N LEU A 346 0.42 -4.04 -17.09
CA LEU A 346 1.81 -4.47 -17.20
C LEU A 346 2.41 -4.57 -15.81
N ILE A 347 2.79 -5.77 -15.36
CA ILE A 347 3.31 -6.00 -14.01
C ILE A 347 4.79 -6.40 -14.11
N THR A 348 5.69 -5.51 -13.70
CA THR A 348 7.13 -5.78 -13.64
C THR A 348 7.53 -6.31 -12.27
N ILE A 349 8.27 -7.41 -12.20
CA ILE A 349 8.78 -7.98 -10.95
C ILE A 349 10.31 -8.02 -11.03
N THR A 350 11.02 -7.40 -10.08
CA THR A 350 12.50 -7.28 -10.08
C THR A 350 13.08 -7.31 -8.67
N ASP A 351 14.33 -7.74 -8.50
CA ASP A 351 15.02 -7.80 -7.21
C ASP A 351 16.25 -6.87 -7.10
N GLY A 352 16.57 -6.10 -8.14
CA GLY A 352 17.84 -5.38 -8.25
C GLY A 352 17.77 -4.03 -8.96
N GLU A 353 18.95 -3.47 -9.24
CA GLU A 353 19.15 -2.21 -9.95
C GLU A 353 19.31 -2.45 -11.46
N SER A 354 18.61 -1.65 -12.26
CA SER A 354 18.70 -1.71 -13.72
C SER A 354 20.05 -1.18 -14.21
N HIS A 355 20.72 -1.94 -15.08
CA HIS A 355 21.98 -1.51 -15.71
C HIS A 355 21.79 -0.45 -16.81
N ASP A 356 20.53 -0.22 -17.22
CA ASP A 356 20.10 0.76 -18.23
C ASP A 356 19.06 1.75 -17.67
N ARG A 357 19.20 2.08 -16.37
CA ARG A 357 18.29 2.98 -15.64
C ARG A 357 18.06 4.31 -16.36
N GLU A 358 19.04 4.84 -17.08
CA GLU A 358 18.95 6.11 -17.80
C GLU A 358 17.86 6.13 -18.88
N LYS A 359 17.42 4.95 -19.36
CA LYS A 359 16.33 4.82 -20.36
C LYS A 359 14.99 4.47 -19.73
N LEU A 360 14.97 4.19 -18.43
CA LEU A 360 13.81 3.62 -17.76
C LEU A 360 12.64 4.60 -17.72
N GLU A 361 12.92 5.88 -17.47
CA GLU A 361 11.89 6.93 -17.36
C GLU A 361 11.13 7.13 -18.67
N ASP A 362 11.85 7.40 -19.76
CA ASP A 362 11.24 7.58 -21.08
C ASP A 362 10.47 6.33 -21.53
N THR A 363 11.02 5.14 -21.26
CA THR A 363 10.41 3.88 -21.66
C THR A 363 9.13 3.60 -20.88
N ALA A 364 9.15 3.74 -19.55
CA ALA A 364 7.98 3.49 -18.72
C ALA A 364 6.90 4.54 -18.95
N LYS A 365 7.29 5.81 -19.14
CA LYS A 365 6.36 6.89 -19.51
C LYS A 365 5.67 6.60 -20.83
N TYR A 366 6.40 6.18 -21.86
CA TYR A 366 5.82 5.82 -23.15
C TYR A 366 4.72 4.76 -23.00
N ILE A 367 4.97 3.70 -22.22
CA ILE A 367 3.98 2.62 -21.99
C ILE A 367 2.74 3.16 -21.30
N ARG A 368 2.90 3.95 -20.24
CA ARG A 368 1.76 4.57 -19.53
C ARG A 368 0.94 5.51 -20.41
N ASP A 369 1.60 6.29 -21.27
CA ASP A 369 0.93 7.20 -22.20
C ASP A 369 0.07 6.44 -23.25
N GLN A 370 0.28 5.13 -23.44
CA GLN A 370 -0.61 4.28 -24.24
C GLN A 370 -1.91 3.87 -23.51
N GLY A 371 -2.11 4.30 -22.26
CA GLY A 371 -3.25 3.90 -21.44
C GLY A 371 -3.10 2.51 -20.81
N ILE A 372 -1.87 2.01 -20.68
CA ILE A 372 -1.56 0.78 -19.96
C ILE A 372 -1.31 1.12 -18.49
N ASP A 373 -2.01 0.44 -17.58
CA ASP A 373 -1.74 0.54 -16.15
C ASP A 373 -0.49 -0.27 -15.81
N THR A 374 0.60 0.43 -15.51
CA THR A 374 1.89 -0.18 -15.16
C THR A 374 2.02 -0.35 -13.65
N TYR A 375 2.45 -1.54 -13.22
CA TYR A 375 2.73 -1.88 -11.83
C TYR A 375 4.16 -2.41 -11.68
N ALA A 376 4.82 -2.05 -10.58
CA ALA A 376 6.17 -2.53 -10.27
C ALA A 376 6.19 -3.26 -8.92
N VAL A 377 6.82 -4.43 -8.86
CA VAL A 377 7.04 -5.21 -7.65
C VAL A 377 8.54 -5.39 -7.47
N GLY A 378 9.09 -4.65 -6.52
CA GLY A 378 10.49 -4.75 -6.12
C GLY A 378 10.66 -5.64 -4.90
N ILE A 379 11.72 -6.42 -4.91
CA ILE A 379 12.07 -7.35 -3.83
C ILE A 379 13.49 -7.02 -3.36
N LYS A 380 13.73 -7.05 -2.05
CA LYS A 380 15.08 -6.99 -1.45
C LYS A 380 15.91 -5.77 -1.91
N GLU A 381 16.81 -5.93 -2.88
CA GLU A 381 17.75 -4.88 -3.31
C GLU A 381 17.19 -3.96 -4.41
N ALA A 382 15.94 -4.19 -4.84
CA ALA A 382 15.26 -3.39 -5.82
C ALA A 382 15.27 -1.89 -5.47
N LYS A 383 15.61 -1.05 -6.45
CA LYS A 383 15.68 0.40 -6.26
C LYS A 383 14.28 1.00 -6.34
N ILE A 384 13.80 1.54 -5.23
CA ILE A 384 12.46 2.18 -5.15
C ILE A 384 12.27 3.25 -6.22
N GLU A 385 13.30 4.04 -6.55
CA GLU A 385 13.17 5.07 -7.56
C GLU A 385 12.85 4.47 -8.94
N GLU A 386 13.43 3.32 -9.27
CA GLU A 386 13.08 2.59 -10.49
C GLU A 386 11.66 2.05 -10.43
N LEU A 387 11.23 1.50 -9.29
CA LEU A 387 9.85 1.03 -9.10
C LEU A 387 8.84 2.18 -9.25
N ARG A 388 9.16 3.36 -8.72
CA ARG A 388 8.35 4.59 -8.88
C ARG A 388 8.28 5.02 -10.33
N ILE A 389 9.41 5.01 -11.03
CA ILE A 389 9.49 5.32 -12.46
C ILE A 389 8.62 4.35 -13.27
N ILE A 390 8.64 3.06 -12.95
CA ILE A 390 7.85 2.04 -13.65
C ILE A 390 6.36 2.19 -13.34
N GLY A 391 5.99 2.24 -12.06
CA GLY A 391 4.59 2.34 -11.62
C GLY A 391 3.92 3.68 -11.94
N GLY A 392 4.69 4.78 -11.99
CA GLY A 392 4.23 6.14 -12.31
C GLY A 392 3.35 6.82 -11.26
N LYS A 393 2.60 6.06 -10.46
CA LYS A 393 1.74 6.53 -9.36
C LYS A 393 2.17 5.89 -8.04
N ALA A 394 1.95 6.57 -6.92
CA ALA A 394 2.40 6.14 -5.60
C ALA A 394 1.81 4.78 -5.18
N GLU A 395 0.61 4.47 -5.64
CA GLU A 395 -0.14 3.24 -5.37
C GLU A 395 0.19 2.07 -6.30
N ASN A 396 0.95 2.33 -7.38
CA ASN A 396 1.22 1.37 -8.46
C ASN A 396 2.59 0.69 -8.36
N TRP A 397 3.35 0.94 -7.32
CA TRP A 397 4.59 0.21 -7.07
C TRP A 397 4.58 -0.37 -5.66
N PHE A 398 5.30 -1.48 -5.51
CA PHE A 398 5.29 -2.33 -4.34
C PHE A 398 6.71 -2.74 -4.00
N TYR A 399 7.03 -2.74 -2.71
CA TYR A 399 8.30 -3.24 -2.22
C TYR A 399 8.08 -4.26 -1.11
N VAL A 400 8.82 -5.36 -1.17
CA VAL A 400 8.92 -6.36 -0.09
C VAL A 400 10.40 -6.60 0.22
N ASP A 401 10.73 -6.77 1.50
CA ASP A 401 12.11 -6.91 1.96
C ASP A 401 12.73 -8.29 1.69
N ASN A 402 11.90 -9.30 1.37
CA ASN A 402 12.33 -10.62 0.93
C ASN A 402 11.26 -11.30 0.03
N PHE A 403 11.65 -12.41 -0.59
CA PHE A 403 10.80 -13.13 -1.55
C PHE A 403 9.59 -13.83 -0.92
N ASP A 404 9.68 -14.28 0.34
CA ASP A 404 8.56 -14.94 1.02
C ASP A 404 7.37 -13.98 1.17
N LYS A 405 7.64 -12.69 1.40
CA LYS A 405 6.60 -11.64 1.51
C LYS A 405 5.89 -11.28 0.21
N LEU A 406 6.23 -11.90 -0.93
CA LEU A 406 5.36 -11.84 -2.10
C LEU A 406 3.96 -12.39 -1.80
N GLU A 407 3.81 -13.26 -0.78
CA GLU A 407 2.50 -13.71 -0.32
C GLU A 407 1.59 -12.58 0.16
N ASP A 408 2.15 -11.54 0.77
CA ASP A 408 1.40 -10.38 1.28
C ASP A 408 0.76 -9.55 0.14
N LEU A 409 1.28 -9.68 -1.08
CA LEU A 409 0.81 -8.94 -2.25
C LEU A 409 -0.30 -9.68 -3.01
N GLN A 410 -0.52 -10.97 -2.76
CA GLN A 410 -1.43 -11.81 -3.54
C GLN A 410 -2.86 -11.27 -3.53
N GLN A 411 -3.38 -10.93 -2.34
CA GLN A 411 -4.73 -10.38 -2.21
C GLN A 411 -4.85 -9.05 -2.96
N LYS A 412 -3.87 -8.16 -2.77
CA LYS A 412 -3.91 -6.83 -3.38
C LYS A 412 -3.85 -6.87 -4.90
N PHE A 413 -2.99 -7.72 -5.47
CA PHE A 413 -2.93 -7.87 -6.92
C PHE A 413 -4.17 -8.58 -7.48
N SER A 414 -4.75 -9.51 -6.73
CA SER A 414 -6.06 -10.08 -7.09
C SER A 414 -7.12 -8.97 -7.16
N GLU A 415 -7.18 -8.07 -6.19
CA GLU A 415 -8.08 -6.91 -6.21
C GLU A 415 -7.81 -5.96 -7.40
N ILE A 416 -6.55 -5.68 -7.72
CA ILE A 416 -6.17 -4.84 -8.87
C ILE A 416 -6.67 -5.43 -10.19
N VAL A 417 -6.48 -6.73 -10.40
CA VAL A 417 -6.93 -7.45 -11.61
C VAL A 417 -8.46 -7.50 -11.66
N CYS A 418 -9.11 -7.67 -10.51
CA CYS A 418 -10.57 -7.78 -10.43
C CYS A 418 -11.31 -6.42 -10.41
N SER A 419 -10.60 -5.31 -10.20
CA SER A 419 -11.21 -3.97 -10.12
C SER A 419 -11.55 -3.41 -11.51
N ASN A 420 -12.83 -3.17 -11.76
CA ASN A 420 -13.34 -2.54 -12.99
C ASN A 420 -13.28 -1.01 -12.97
N THR A 421 -12.51 -0.39 -12.08
CA THR A 421 -12.38 1.07 -12.03
C THR A 421 -11.56 1.56 -13.22
N PRO A 422 -12.13 2.36 -14.16
CA PRO A 422 -11.35 2.99 -15.21
C PRO A 422 -10.41 4.02 -14.59
N THR A 423 -9.12 3.93 -14.88
CA THR A 423 -8.12 4.92 -14.50
C THR A 423 -8.09 6.09 -15.49
N SER A 424 -9.21 6.81 -15.67
CA SER A 424 -9.20 8.10 -16.36
C SER A 424 -10.24 9.10 -15.82
N GLU A 425 -9.73 10.32 -15.56
CA GLU A 425 -10.44 11.61 -15.46
C GLU A 425 -11.40 11.91 -14.28
N TYR A 426 -10.82 12.39 -13.16
CA TYR A 426 -11.44 13.47 -12.39
C TYR A 426 -11.00 14.82 -12.98
N HIS A 427 -11.54 15.18 -14.14
CA HIS A 427 -11.61 16.57 -14.59
C HIS A 427 -13.05 17.05 -14.47
N ALA A 428 -13.45 17.36 -13.24
CA ALA A 428 -14.65 18.15 -12.98
C ALA A 428 -14.39 19.62 -13.36
N GLY A 429 -14.47 19.91 -14.66
CA GLY A 429 -14.58 21.28 -15.16
C GLY A 429 -15.94 21.86 -14.83
N PHE A 430 -16.08 22.52 -13.68
CA PHE A 430 -17.20 23.43 -13.44
C PHE A 430 -16.98 24.71 -14.27
N LYS A 431 -17.52 24.74 -15.49
CA LYS A 431 -17.82 26.01 -16.17
C LYS A 431 -19.17 26.53 -15.67
N LEU A 432 -19.13 27.50 -14.77
CA LEU A 432 -20.26 28.39 -14.52
C LEU A 432 -20.33 29.38 -15.68
N HIS A 433 -21.33 29.25 -16.55
CA HIS A 433 -21.78 30.38 -17.35
C HIS A 433 -22.90 31.11 -16.61
N LYS A 434 -22.69 32.43 -16.52
CA LYS A 434 -23.62 33.45 -16.03
C LYS A 434 -24.92 33.46 -16.82
#